data_AF-A0A1X1JUW2-F1
#
_entry.id   AF-A0A1X1JUW2-F1
#
_cell.length_a   1.000
_cell.length_b   1.000
_cell.length_c   1.000
_cell.angle_alpha   90.00
_cell.angle_beta   90.00
_cell.angle_gamma   90.00
#
_symmetry.space_group_name_H-M   'P 1'
#
loop_
_entity.id
_entity.type
_entity.pdbx_description
1 polymer ?
#
loop_
_entity_poly.entity_id
_entity_poly.type
_entity_poly.pdbx_seq_one_letter_code
_entity_poly.pdbx_strand_id
1 'polypeptide(L)'
;LNFKRWSNVNLVTGHIDFQDWTTNDDTFDKVVSPTIAGYTADKSEIPAVSGVQAKDQDRVETVTYRKDAQKAVIRYVSTNGNRVLTTDEVT
;
A
#
# COMPACT_ATOMS: atom_id res chain seq x y z
N LEU A 1 -9.44 -6.31 -11.06
CA LEU A 1 -10.73 -6.02 -11.72
C LEU A 1 -10.87 -6.85 -12.98
N ASN A 2 -12.08 -7.29 -13.31
CA ASN A 2 -12.34 -8.08 -14.51
C ASN A 2 -13.45 -7.43 -15.33
N PHE A 3 -13.15 -7.11 -16.58
CA PHE A 3 -14.12 -6.56 -17.52
C PHE A 3 -14.37 -7.57 -18.63
N LYS A 4 -15.63 -7.69 -19.05
CA LYS A 4 -16.04 -8.54 -20.16
C LYS A 4 -16.84 -7.71 -21.15
N ARG A 5 -16.78 -8.06 -22.43
CA ARG A 5 -17.68 -7.52 -23.44
C ARG A 5 -18.06 -8.60 -24.43
N TRP A 6 -19.21 -8.43 -25.04
CA TRP A 6 -19.71 -9.30 -26.09
C TRP A 6 -19.48 -8.66 -27.45
N SER A 7 -19.51 -9.47 -28.51
CA SER A 7 -19.46 -8.99 -29.88
C SER A 7 -20.34 -9.83 -30.79
N ASN A 8 -20.94 -9.21 -31.79
CA ASN A 8 -21.56 -9.91 -32.91
C ASN A 8 -20.57 -10.01 -34.07
N VAL A 9 -20.58 -11.13 -34.78
CA VAL A 9 -19.71 -11.35 -35.94
C VAL A 9 -20.59 -11.56 -37.17
N ASN A 10 -20.38 -10.74 -38.20
CA ASN A 10 -20.96 -10.99 -39.50
C ASN A 10 -20.15 -12.08 -40.22
N LEU A 11 -20.73 -13.26 -40.43
CA LEU A 11 -20.03 -14.41 -41.00
C LEU A 11 -19.71 -14.27 -42.49
N VAL A 12 -20.36 -13.35 -43.22
CA VAL A 12 -20.13 -13.13 -44.65
C VAL A 12 -19.00 -12.12 -44.86
N THR A 13 -18.98 -11.03 -44.09
CA THR A 13 -17.98 -9.96 -44.24
C THR A 13 -16.80 -10.06 -43.27
N GLY A 14 -16.93 -10.87 -42.21
CA GLY A 14 -15.96 -10.94 -41.11
C GLY A 14 -15.99 -9.73 -40.16
N HIS A 15 -16.94 -8.80 -40.33
CA HIS A 15 -17.05 -7.61 -39.48
C HIS A 15 -17.43 -7.98 -38.04
N ILE A 16 -16.85 -7.28 -37.06
CA ILE A 16 -17.06 -7.53 -35.63
C ILE A 16 -17.57 -6.26 -34.95
N ASP A 17 -18.78 -6.34 -34.41
CA ASP A 17 -19.43 -5.26 -33.66
C ASP A 17 -19.32 -5.53 -32.17
N PHE A 18 -18.37 -4.86 -31.51
CA PHE A 18 -18.18 -4.96 -30.06
C PHE A 18 -19.22 -4.14 -29.30
N GLN A 19 -19.83 -4.75 -28.29
CA GLN A 19 -20.67 -4.08 -27.31
C GLN A 19 -19.81 -3.40 -26.24
N ASP A 20 -20.46 -2.61 -25.39
CA ASP A 20 -19.82 -1.96 -24.25
C ASP A 20 -19.25 -2.97 -23.25
N TRP A 21 -18.22 -2.53 -22.53
CA TRP A 21 -17.63 -3.30 -21.44
C TRP A 21 -18.57 -3.33 -20.24
N THR A 22 -18.65 -4.48 -19.58
CA THR A 22 -19.38 -4.66 -18.34
C THR A 22 -18.48 -5.30 -17.28
N THR A 23 -18.77 -4.98 -16.02
CA THR A 23 -18.14 -5.60 -14.86
C THR A 23 -19.11 -5.62 -13.69
N ASN A 24 -18.84 -6.49 -12.73
CA ASN A 24 -19.53 -6.49 -11.43
C ASN A 24 -18.76 -5.69 -10.37
N ASP A 25 -17.53 -5.26 -10.69
CA ASP A 25 -16.65 -4.54 -9.78
C ASP A 25 -15.67 -3.67 -10.58
N ASP A 26 -15.77 -2.37 -10.38
CA ASP A 26 -14.92 -1.34 -10.98
C ASP A 26 -14.03 -0.63 -9.95
N THR A 27 -13.90 -1.21 -8.75
CA THR A 27 -13.22 -0.58 -7.62
C THR A 27 -12.00 -1.36 -7.17
N PHE A 28 -10.82 -0.76 -7.26
CA PHE A 28 -9.69 -1.26 -6.48
C PHE A 28 -9.95 -0.99 -4.99
N ASP A 29 -9.97 -2.04 -4.18
CA ASP A 29 -10.11 -1.91 -2.74
C ASP A 29 -8.92 -1.15 -2.12
N LYS A 30 -9.17 -0.55 -0.96
CA LYS A 30 -8.11 0.02 -0.16
C LYS A 30 -7.15 -1.07 0.34
N VAL A 31 -5.87 -0.73 0.43
CA VAL A 31 -4.83 -1.62 0.97
C VAL A 31 -4.13 -0.93 2.12
N VAL A 32 -4.26 -1.49 3.31
CA VAL A 32 -3.57 -0.97 4.51
C VAL A 32 -2.12 -1.41 4.49
N SER A 33 -1.21 -0.48 4.71
CA SER A 33 0.22 -0.76 4.83
C SER A 33 0.49 -1.62 6.07
N PRO A 34 1.21 -2.74 5.96
CA PRO A 34 1.55 -3.57 7.11
C PRO A 34 2.31 -2.79 8.19
N THR A 35 2.10 -3.15 9.45
CA THR A 35 2.92 -2.62 10.55
C THR A 35 4.24 -3.38 10.62
N ILE A 36 5.36 -2.65 10.60
CA ILE A 36 6.71 -3.21 10.74
C ILE A 36 7.37 -2.56 11.96
N ALA A 37 7.73 -3.36 12.96
CA ALA A 37 8.31 -2.83 14.20
C ALA A 37 9.61 -2.06 13.94
N GLY A 38 9.69 -0.83 14.47
CA GLY A 38 10.84 0.06 14.26
C GLY A 38 10.88 0.75 12.91
N TYR A 39 9.79 0.70 12.13
CA TYR A 39 9.62 1.45 10.89
C TYR A 39 8.24 2.09 10.80
N THR A 40 8.20 3.28 10.20
CA THR A 40 6.97 4.00 9.85
C THR A 40 6.84 4.06 8.32
N ALA A 41 5.70 3.59 7.80
CA ALA A 41 5.35 3.75 6.39
C ALA A 41 5.07 5.23 6.07
N ASP A 42 5.48 5.69 4.89
CA ASP A 42 5.13 7.03 4.39
C ASP A 42 3.63 7.19 4.11
N LYS A 43 2.95 6.10 3.74
CA LYS A 43 1.51 5.99 3.56
C LYS A 43 0.98 4.89 4.49
N SER A 44 0.02 5.20 5.34
CA SER A 44 -0.62 4.19 6.21
C SER A 44 -1.55 3.25 5.43
N GLU A 45 -2.06 3.70 4.29
CA GLU A 45 -2.85 2.92 3.36
C GLU A 45 -2.77 3.51 1.94
N ILE A 46 -3.05 2.69 0.95
CA ILE A 46 -3.43 3.11 -0.39
C ILE A 46 -4.97 3.12 -0.43
N PRO A 47 -5.61 4.26 -0.72
CA PRO A 47 -7.05 4.37 -0.70
C PRO A 47 -7.70 3.57 -1.83
N ALA A 48 -8.99 3.26 -1.65
CA ALA A 48 -9.78 2.64 -2.71
C ALA A 48 -9.92 3.58 -3.91
N VAL A 49 -10.05 3.00 -5.10
CA VAL A 49 -10.26 3.72 -6.35
C VAL A 49 -11.45 3.10 -7.07
N SER A 50 -12.56 3.82 -7.12
CA SER A 50 -13.76 3.42 -7.87
C SER A 50 -13.80 4.00 -9.29
N GLY A 51 -14.64 3.40 -10.13
CA GLY A 51 -14.89 3.90 -11.49
C GLY A 51 -13.77 3.58 -12.49
N VAL A 52 -12.96 2.57 -12.22
CA VAL A 52 -11.90 2.13 -13.14
C VAL A 52 -12.53 1.64 -14.45
N GLN A 53 -12.01 2.10 -15.58
CA GLN A 53 -12.51 1.70 -16.88
C GLN A 53 -11.71 0.53 -17.46
N ALA A 54 -12.33 -0.27 -18.32
CA ALA A 54 -11.70 -1.45 -18.94
C ALA A 54 -10.42 -1.16 -19.74
N LYS A 55 -10.21 0.11 -20.13
CA LYS A 55 -9.05 0.56 -20.91
C LYS A 55 -8.09 1.43 -20.11
N ASP A 56 -8.34 1.64 -18.83
CA ASP A 56 -7.41 2.35 -17.97
C ASP A 56 -6.09 1.57 -17.90
N GLN A 57 -4.99 2.32 -17.79
CA GLN A 57 -3.68 1.71 -17.55
C GLN A 57 -3.61 1.15 -16.12
N ASP A 58 -2.74 0.16 -15.95
CA ASP A 58 -2.42 -0.37 -14.63
C ASP A 58 -1.89 0.73 -13.71
N ARG A 59 -2.27 0.64 -12.44
CA ARG A 59 -1.82 1.55 -11.39
C ARG A 59 -0.76 0.87 -10.56
N VAL A 60 0.37 1.55 -10.38
CA VAL A 60 1.48 1.08 -9.55
C VAL A 60 1.69 2.06 -8.42
N GLU A 61 1.46 1.60 -7.19
CA GLU A 61 1.68 2.37 -5.98
C GLU A 61 2.87 1.81 -5.21
N THR A 62 3.72 2.70 -4.70
CA THR A 62 4.85 2.35 -3.82
C THR A 62 4.62 2.94 -2.44
N VAL A 63 4.88 2.11 -1.43
CA VAL A 63 4.92 2.49 -0.01
C VAL A 63 6.36 2.29 0.47
N THR A 64 6.93 3.32 1.08
CA THR A 64 8.30 3.31 1.59
C THR A 64 8.31 3.37 3.10
N TYR A 65 9.04 2.45 3.72
CA TYR A 65 9.21 2.41 5.18
C TYR A 65 10.49 3.13 5.58
N ARG A 66 10.38 4.01 6.57
CA ARG A 66 11.51 4.72 7.18
C ARG A 66 11.74 4.19 8.57
N LYS A 67 12.99 3.90 8.91
CA LYS A 67 13.35 3.45 10.26
C LYS A 67 12.95 4.52 11.26
N ASP A 68 12.29 4.10 12.33
CA ASP A 68 11.92 4.99 13.42
C ASP A 68 13.17 5.48 14.15
N ALA A 69 13.10 6.71 14.67
CA ALA A 69 14.13 7.20 15.57
C ALA A 69 14.18 6.31 16.82
N GLN A 70 15.31 5.65 17.04
CA GLN A 70 15.55 4.85 18.23
C GLN A 70 16.34 5.68 19.23
N LYS A 71 16.02 5.55 20.51
CA LYS A 71 16.77 6.18 21.60
C LYS A 71 17.21 5.10 22.57
N ALA A 72 18.49 5.09 22.90
CA ALA A 72 19.03 4.32 24.01
C ALA A 72 19.35 5.25 25.16
N VAL A 73 19.10 4.79 26.39
CA VAL A 73 19.47 5.53 27.61
C VAL A 73 20.51 4.73 28.36
N ILE A 74 21.70 5.31 28.54
CA ILE A 74 22.75 4.73 29.39
C ILE A 74 22.53 5.25 30.81
N ARG A 75 22.43 4.33 31.78
CA ARG A 75 22.34 4.66 33.21
C ARG A 75 23.63 4.30 33.91
N TYR A 76 24.30 5.29 34.48
CA TYR A 76 25.47 5.06 35.34
C TYR A 76 24.97 4.89 36.77
N VAL A 77 25.27 3.74 37.38
CA VAL A 77 24.92 3.43 38.78
C VAL A 77 26.18 3.39 39.64
N SER A 78 26.05 3.72 40.92
CA SER A 78 27.14 3.57 41.89
C SER A 78 27.59 2.11 41.99
N THR A 79 28.81 1.87 42.43
CA THR A 79 29.41 0.51 42.56
C THR A 79 28.61 -0.45 43.44
N ASN A 80 27.82 0.08 44.37
CA ASN A 80 26.89 -0.68 45.21
C ASN A 80 25.46 -0.77 44.66
N GLY A 81 25.19 -0.25 43.45
CA GLY A 81 23.89 -0.29 42.77
C GLY A 81 22.80 0.61 43.38
N ASN A 82 23.05 1.22 44.54
CA ASN A 82 22.02 1.91 45.32
C ASN A 82 21.65 3.31 44.82
N ARG A 83 22.38 3.88 43.84
CA ARG A 83 22.10 5.21 43.30
C ARG A 83 22.40 5.32 41.81
N VAL A 84 21.49 5.93 41.04
CA VAL A 84 21.79 6.41 39.69
C VAL A 84 22.60 7.70 39.81
N LEU A 85 23.78 7.73 39.20
CA LEU A 85 24.71 8.85 39.23
C LEU A 85 24.43 9.84 38.10
N THR A 86 24.22 9.33 36.88
CA THR A 86 23.86 10.14 35.72
C THR A 86 23.24 9.26 34.63
N THR A 87 22.67 9.91 33.62
CA THR A 87 22.12 9.30 32.42
C THR A 87 22.65 9.99 31.18
N ASP A 88 22.84 9.22 30.10
CA ASP A 88 23.16 9.74 28.78
C ASP A 88 22.17 9.18 27.75
N GLU A 89 21.87 9.95 26.71
CA GLU A 89 21.00 9.55 25.60
C GLU A 89 21.85 9.32 24.34
N VAL A 90 21.66 8.16 23.71
CA VAL A 90 22.28 7.83 22.42
C VAL A 90 21.17 7.69 21.39
N THR A 91 21.30 8.41 20.29
CA THR A 91 20.40 8.40 19.12
C THR A 91 21.10 7.87 17.87
#